data_AF-A0A2A4J560-F1
#
_entry.id   AF-A0A2A4J560-F1
#
_cell.length_a   1.000
_cell.length_b   1.000
_cell.length_c   1.000
_cell.angle_alpha   90.00
_cell.angle_beta   90.00
_cell.angle_gamma   90.00
#
_symmetry.space_group_name_H-M   'P 1'
#
loop_
_entity.id
_entity.type
_entity.pdbx_description
1 polymer ?
#
loop_
_entity_poly.entity_id
_entity_poly.type
_entity_poly.pdbx_seq_one_letter_code
_entity_poly.pdbx_strand_id
1 'polypeptide(L)'
;MTIKSLQELKDFIKSKDNVRNFINCSDVPDICKTEPCMLGVDEAGRGPVLGPMVYGIAYCPVDQTKILHTLGCADSKALTEEKRDDIFTKMLTEEDSLNNVGWVAEVISPNYISNSMYRRAKHSLNEVSMNSAISLIKKAAESGANITEVYVDTVGPPEKYQAKLAEIFPNYKITVAKKADSIYPIVSAASIVAKVTRDHALKVWQFLEGLEMAHTEFGSGYPGELKDFIKSKDNVRNFINCSDVPDICKTEPCMLGVDEAGRGPVLGPMVYGIAYCPVDQTKILHTLGCADSKALTEEKRDDIFTKMLTEEDSLNNVGWVAEVISPNYISNSMYRRAKHSLNEVSMNSAISLIKKAAESGANITEVYVDTVGPPEKYQAKLAEIFPNYKITVAKKADSIYPIVSAASIVAKVTRDHALKVWQFLEGLEMAHTEFGSGYPGDPLTKKFIREQIDNVFGYPMLVRFSWSTAEHMLQEKAATCTFEEVDDQGSTKKPKKSISSFFAKPDEEKARKRHKFFEERHLTVSNPFE
;
A
#
# COMPACT_ATOMS: atom_id res chain seq x y z
N MET A 1 -19.09 18.25 28.50
CA MET A 1 -17.67 18.26 28.86
C MET A 1 -16.94 18.84 27.68
N THR A 2 -16.37 20.02 27.84
CA THR A 2 -15.64 20.70 26.77
C THR A 2 -14.26 20.05 26.66
N ILE A 3 -13.94 19.52 25.48
CA ILE A 3 -12.66 18.85 25.24
C ILE A 3 -11.58 19.90 25.05
N LYS A 4 -10.49 19.82 25.83
CA LYS A 4 -9.39 20.80 25.84
C LYS A 4 -8.06 20.23 25.35
N SER A 5 -8.01 18.94 25.03
CA SER A 5 -6.81 18.31 24.47
C SER A 5 -7.16 17.08 23.63
N LEU A 6 -6.22 16.64 22.78
CA LEU A 6 -6.35 15.38 22.05
C LEU A 6 -6.42 14.16 22.98
N GLN A 7 -5.84 14.24 24.18
CA GLN A 7 -5.96 13.16 25.16
C GLN A 7 -7.39 13.10 25.73
N GLU A 8 -7.98 14.25 26.07
CA GLU A 8 -9.39 14.31 26.48
C GLU A 8 -10.34 13.86 25.36
N LEU A 9 -10.01 14.14 24.09
CA LEU A 9 -10.74 13.61 22.93
C LEU A 9 -10.74 12.07 22.93
N LYS A 10 -9.55 11.47 23.09
CA LYS A 10 -9.40 10.01 23.16
C LYS A 10 -10.18 9.43 24.34
N ASP A 11 -10.07 10.03 25.51
CA ASP A 11 -10.75 9.55 26.71
C ASP A 11 -12.28 9.69 26.57
N PHE A 12 -12.75 10.78 25.95
CA PHE A 12 -14.15 10.93 25.59
C PHE A 12 -14.62 9.83 24.64
N ILE A 13 -13.88 9.54 23.57
CA ILE A 13 -14.25 8.48 22.62
C ILE A 13 -14.26 7.11 23.31
N LYS A 14 -13.24 6.79 24.13
CA LYS A 14 -13.20 5.55 24.94
C LYS A 14 -14.40 5.42 25.87
N SER A 15 -14.95 6.53 26.37
CA SER A 15 -16.11 6.50 27.25
C SER A 15 -17.43 6.20 26.53
N LYS A 16 -17.45 6.19 25.18
CA LYS A 16 -18.68 6.00 24.40
C LYS A 16 -18.91 4.55 24.04
N ASP A 17 -20.20 4.19 24.00
CA ASP A 17 -20.67 2.99 23.33
C ASP A 17 -20.57 3.20 21.81
N ASN A 18 -19.50 2.65 21.23
CA ASN A 18 -19.16 2.76 19.81
C ASN A 18 -20.13 2.02 18.87
N VAL A 19 -21.14 1.32 19.41
CA VAL A 19 -22.26 0.71 18.65
C VAL A 19 -23.23 1.77 18.14
N ARG A 20 -23.26 2.95 18.77
CA ARG A 20 -24.17 4.05 18.48
C ARG A 20 -23.41 5.28 18.00
N ASN A 21 -24.10 6.15 17.27
CA ASN A 21 -23.55 7.44 16.92
C ASN A 21 -23.36 8.28 18.18
N PHE A 22 -22.31 9.08 18.22
CA PHE A 22 -22.09 10.04 19.29
C PHE A 22 -21.57 11.36 18.74
N ILE A 23 -21.81 12.43 19.48
CA ILE A 23 -21.44 13.78 19.08
C ILE A 23 -20.49 14.36 20.12
N ASN A 24 -19.44 14.99 19.63
CA ASN A 24 -18.53 15.85 20.37
C ASN A 24 -18.66 17.28 19.83
N CYS A 25 -18.63 18.29 20.70
CA CYS A 25 -18.74 19.68 20.30
C CYS A 25 -17.95 20.61 21.23
N SER A 26 -17.54 21.75 20.69
CA SER A 26 -17.09 22.89 21.49
C SER A 26 -18.28 23.57 22.18
N ASP A 27 -17.97 24.46 23.11
CA ASP A 27 -18.93 25.49 23.51
C ASP A 27 -19.16 26.46 22.34
N VAL A 28 -20.33 27.12 22.29
CA VAL A 28 -20.62 28.15 21.29
C VAL A 28 -19.94 29.44 21.73
N PRO A 29 -18.98 29.99 20.94
CA PRO A 29 -18.34 31.25 21.29
C PRO A 29 -19.36 32.39 21.37
N ASP A 30 -19.21 33.29 22.32
CA ASP A 30 -20.22 34.34 22.57
C ASP A 30 -20.41 35.26 21.34
N ILE A 31 -19.32 35.56 20.61
CA ILE A 31 -19.40 36.33 19.37
C ILE A 31 -20.27 35.63 18.31
N CYS A 32 -20.24 34.30 18.25
CA CYS A 32 -21.03 33.53 17.29
C CYS A 32 -22.53 33.54 17.61
N LYS A 33 -22.95 34.00 18.80
CA LYS A 33 -24.36 34.12 19.17
C LYS A 33 -24.98 35.42 18.66
N THR A 34 -24.16 36.46 18.43
CA THR A 34 -24.62 37.77 17.98
C THR A 34 -24.26 38.04 16.53
N GLU A 35 -23.03 37.74 16.13
CA GLU A 35 -22.51 38.05 14.80
C GLU A 35 -22.92 37.00 13.75
N PRO A 36 -23.17 37.41 12.50
CA PRO A 36 -23.48 36.48 11.43
C PRO A 36 -22.30 35.55 11.16
N CYS A 37 -22.55 34.24 11.20
CA CYS A 37 -21.53 33.21 11.08
C CYS A 37 -21.62 32.45 9.75
N MET A 38 -20.45 32.11 9.21
CA MET A 38 -20.32 31.08 8.18
C MET A 38 -20.05 29.72 8.82
N LEU A 39 -20.57 28.66 8.21
CA LEU A 39 -20.42 27.28 8.66
C LEU A 39 -19.88 26.42 7.52
N GLY A 40 -18.84 25.65 7.79
CA GLY A 40 -18.29 24.63 6.90
C GLY A 40 -18.74 23.24 7.32
N VAL A 41 -19.00 22.37 6.35
CA VAL A 41 -19.35 20.95 6.56
C VAL A 41 -18.43 20.09 5.70
N ASP A 42 -17.83 19.07 6.31
CA ASP A 42 -17.04 18.06 5.60
C ASP A 42 -17.14 16.70 6.31
N GLU A 43 -16.71 15.63 5.64
CA GLU A 43 -16.67 14.29 6.18
C GLU A 43 -15.28 13.64 6.12
N ALA A 44 -15.08 12.65 6.97
CA ALA A 44 -13.95 11.74 6.91
C ALA A 44 -14.46 10.30 7.06
N GLY A 45 -13.92 9.37 6.29
CA GLY A 45 -14.25 7.96 6.47
C GLY A 45 -15.47 7.43 5.77
N ARG A 46 -15.91 8.12 4.72
CA ARG A 46 -17.02 7.64 3.89
C ARG A 46 -16.69 6.38 3.09
N GLY A 47 -15.49 6.28 2.56
CA GLY A 47 -15.08 5.11 1.79
C GLY A 47 -14.77 3.88 2.67
N PRO A 48 -13.87 4.00 3.67
CA PRO A 48 -13.32 2.87 4.42
C PRO A 48 -14.35 1.82 4.84
N VAL A 49 -14.05 0.54 4.61
CA VAL A 49 -14.90 -0.58 5.02
C VAL A 49 -14.89 -0.81 6.54
N LEU A 50 -13.81 -0.36 7.20
CA LEU A 50 -13.62 -0.43 8.64
C LEU A 50 -13.64 0.95 9.29
N GLY A 51 -14.13 0.95 10.54
CA GLY A 51 -14.14 2.12 11.40
C GLY A 51 -15.24 3.14 11.06
N PRO A 52 -15.40 4.17 11.89
CA PRO A 52 -16.52 5.09 11.79
C PRO A 52 -16.38 6.02 10.58
N MET A 53 -17.54 6.50 10.12
CA MET A 53 -17.63 7.71 9.31
C MET A 53 -17.83 8.89 10.26
N VAL A 54 -17.11 9.99 10.06
CA VAL A 54 -17.20 11.18 10.91
C VAL A 54 -17.60 12.37 10.06
N TYR A 55 -18.66 13.06 10.46
CA TYR A 55 -19.02 14.37 9.92
C TYR A 55 -18.54 15.46 10.86
N GLY A 56 -17.83 16.44 10.31
CA GLY A 56 -17.34 17.61 11.03
C GLY A 56 -18.03 18.86 10.54
N ILE A 57 -18.33 19.78 11.46
CA ILE A 57 -18.64 21.17 11.15
C ILE A 57 -17.73 22.10 11.93
N ALA A 58 -17.44 23.25 11.33
CA ALA A 58 -16.80 24.38 11.98
C ALA A 58 -17.56 25.67 11.61
N TYR A 59 -17.67 26.62 12.52
CA TYR A 59 -18.32 27.91 12.26
C TYR A 59 -17.61 29.05 13.00
N CYS A 60 -17.57 30.22 12.37
CA CYS A 60 -17.04 31.45 12.94
C CYS A 60 -17.74 32.67 12.30
N PRO A 61 -17.61 33.88 12.89
CA PRO A 61 -18.11 35.11 12.28
C PRO A 61 -17.54 35.31 10.87
N VAL A 62 -18.37 35.83 9.95
CA VAL A 62 -18.01 36.03 8.53
C VAL A 62 -16.82 37.00 8.37
N ASP A 63 -16.66 37.96 9.28
CA ASP A 63 -15.56 38.93 9.30
C ASP A 63 -14.25 38.37 9.89
N GLN A 64 -14.30 37.24 10.59
CA GLN A 64 -13.16 36.60 11.25
C GLN A 64 -12.47 35.52 10.41
N THR A 65 -12.64 35.50 9.09
CA THR A 65 -11.97 34.54 8.18
C THR A 65 -10.45 34.46 8.37
N LYS A 66 -9.81 35.55 8.81
CA LYS A 66 -8.37 35.61 9.12
C LYS A 66 -7.94 34.57 10.15
N ILE A 67 -8.77 34.25 11.13
CA ILE A 67 -8.41 33.27 12.17
C ILE A 67 -8.15 31.89 11.56
N LEU A 68 -8.94 31.51 10.55
CA LEU A 68 -8.79 30.24 9.84
C LEU A 68 -7.47 30.20 9.05
N HIS A 69 -7.03 31.34 8.51
CA HIS A 69 -5.72 31.44 7.86
C HIS A 69 -4.57 31.36 8.87
N THR A 70 -4.69 32.03 10.02
CA THR A 70 -3.70 31.96 11.11
C THR A 70 -3.55 30.54 11.66
N LEU A 71 -4.67 29.83 11.79
CA LEU A 71 -4.70 28.41 12.15
C LEU A 71 -4.08 27.50 11.09
N GLY A 72 -3.92 27.96 9.85
CA GLY A 72 -3.38 27.16 8.75
C GLY A 72 -4.42 26.34 7.98
N CYS A 73 -5.71 26.65 8.12
CA CYS A 73 -6.82 25.97 7.45
C CYS A 73 -6.98 26.35 5.95
N ALA A 74 -5.98 26.94 5.30
CA ALA A 74 -6.12 27.51 3.95
C ALA A 74 -5.25 26.85 2.86
N ASP A 75 -4.22 26.09 3.23
CA ASP A 75 -3.28 25.46 2.28
C ASP A 75 -3.35 23.93 2.40
N SER A 76 -4.50 23.36 2.02
CA SER A 76 -4.83 21.94 2.19
C SER A 76 -4.20 21.00 1.15
N LYS A 77 -3.04 21.37 0.58
CA LYS A 77 -2.19 20.39 -0.10
C LYS A 77 -1.68 19.38 0.94
N ALA A 78 -2.44 18.30 1.10
CA ALA A 78 -2.17 17.13 1.94
C ALA A 78 -1.50 17.45 3.29
N LEU A 79 -2.24 18.04 4.23
CA LEU A 79 -1.79 18.19 5.62
C LEU A 79 -1.48 16.81 6.22
N THR A 80 -0.29 16.66 6.82
CA THR A 80 0.09 15.45 7.56
C THR A 80 -0.80 15.28 8.79
N GLU A 81 -0.89 14.06 9.31
CA GLU A 81 -1.63 13.76 10.54
C GLU A 81 -1.19 14.67 11.70
N GLU A 82 0.12 14.82 11.89
CA GLU A 82 0.71 15.70 12.91
C GLU A 82 0.29 17.16 12.75
N LYS A 83 0.24 17.68 11.52
CA LYS A 83 -0.23 19.05 11.27
C LYS A 83 -1.71 19.20 11.57
N ARG A 84 -2.54 18.21 11.24
CA ARG A 84 -3.98 18.26 11.57
C ARG A 84 -4.19 18.23 13.09
N ASP A 85 -3.43 17.41 13.79
CA ASP A 85 -3.42 17.34 15.25
C ASP A 85 -3.00 18.67 15.89
N ASP A 86 -1.96 19.33 15.36
CA ASP A 86 -1.54 20.67 15.80
C ASP A 86 -2.63 21.71 15.60
N ILE A 87 -3.22 21.79 14.40
CA ILE A 87 -4.28 22.75 14.09
C ILE A 87 -5.50 22.52 14.98
N PHE A 88 -5.95 21.27 15.12
CA PHE A 88 -7.07 20.98 16.00
C PHE A 88 -6.74 21.29 17.46
N THR A 89 -5.52 21.00 17.93
CA THR A 89 -5.08 21.39 19.28
C THR A 89 -5.12 22.89 19.50
N LYS A 90 -4.76 23.70 18.50
CA LYS A 90 -4.91 25.16 18.57
C LYS A 90 -6.38 25.57 18.66
N MET A 91 -7.26 24.93 17.89
CA MET A 91 -8.72 25.15 18.01
C MET A 91 -9.26 24.82 19.41
N LEU A 92 -8.62 23.92 20.16
CA LEU A 92 -9.01 23.53 21.52
C LEU A 92 -8.39 24.38 22.63
N THR A 93 -7.29 25.09 22.36
CA THR A 93 -6.45 25.69 23.43
C THR A 93 -6.15 27.17 23.23
N GLU A 94 -6.08 27.67 22.00
CA GLU A 94 -5.78 29.09 21.77
C GLU A 94 -7.01 29.96 22.06
N GLU A 95 -6.81 31.00 22.88
CA GLU A 95 -7.86 31.90 23.33
C GLU A 95 -8.62 32.55 22.16
N ASP A 96 -7.90 32.95 21.11
CA ASP A 96 -8.51 33.53 19.91
C ASP A 96 -9.43 32.51 19.22
N SER A 97 -9.01 31.25 19.14
CA SER A 97 -9.83 30.18 18.54
C SER A 97 -11.05 29.86 19.39
N LEU A 98 -10.88 29.73 20.71
CA LEU A 98 -11.97 29.46 21.66
C LEU A 98 -13.04 30.56 21.65
N ASN A 99 -12.63 31.81 21.42
CA ASN A 99 -13.52 32.96 21.39
C ASN A 99 -14.19 33.20 20.03
N ASN A 100 -13.72 32.58 18.95
CA ASN A 100 -14.20 32.88 17.59
C ASN A 100 -14.66 31.64 16.77
N VAL A 101 -14.20 30.44 17.09
CA VAL A 101 -14.45 29.24 16.28
C VAL A 101 -15.16 28.18 17.10
N GLY A 102 -16.39 27.85 16.69
CA GLY A 102 -17.11 26.69 17.19
C GLY A 102 -16.98 25.49 16.25
N TRP A 103 -17.07 24.28 16.79
CA TRP A 103 -17.00 23.05 15.99
C TRP A 103 -17.84 21.92 16.60
N VAL A 104 -18.27 21.00 15.74
CA VAL A 104 -18.98 19.78 16.14
C VAL A 104 -18.51 18.62 15.27
N ALA A 105 -18.28 17.47 15.88
CA ALA A 105 -18.01 16.20 15.20
C ALA A 105 -19.07 15.16 15.58
N GLU A 106 -19.78 14.62 14.59
CA GLU A 106 -20.61 13.43 14.74
C GLU A 106 -19.83 12.21 14.27
N VAL A 107 -19.59 11.27 15.18
CA VAL A 107 -19.03 9.96 14.86
C VAL A 107 -20.19 8.99 14.61
N ILE A 108 -20.28 8.50 13.39
CA ILE A 108 -21.31 7.56 12.92
C ILE A 108 -20.74 6.16 13.03
N SER A 109 -21.38 5.33 13.85
CA SER A 109 -20.91 3.96 14.09
C SER A 109 -20.99 3.10 12.82
N PRO A 110 -20.00 2.24 12.53
CA PRO A 110 -20.08 1.22 11.47
C PRO A 110 -21.33 0.35 11.60
N ASN A 111 -21.74 0.06 12.84
CA ASN A 111 -22.95 -0.70 13.12
C ASN A 111 -24.20 0.08 12.72
N TYR A 112 -24.26 1.40 12.95
CA TYR A 112 -25.37 2.23 12.48
C TYR A 112 -25.43 2.29 10.96
N ILE A 113 -24.28 2.44 10.28
CA ILE A 113 -24.19 2.44 8.80
C ILE A 113 -24.71 1.11 8.26
N SER A 114 -24.20 0.00 8.78
CA SER A 114 -24.62 -1.35 8.38
C SER A 114 -26.12 -1.55 8.59
N ASN A 115 -26.64 -1.27 9.79
CA ASN A 115 -28.06 -1.42 10.09
C ASN A 115 -28.94 -0.51 9.22
N SER A 116 -28.47 0.69 8.87
CA SER A 116 -29.20 1.62 7.99
C SER A 116 -29.30 1.10 6.56
N MET A 117 -28.23 0.52 6.03
CA MET A 117 -28.17 0.01 4.66
C MET A 117 -28.85 -1.36 4.49
N TYR A 118 -28.85 -2.21 5.53
CA TYR A 118 -29.41 -3.57 5.49
C TYR A 118 -30.83 -3.73 6.04
N ARG A 119 -31.44 -2.68 6.61
CA ARG A 119 -32.84 -2.76 7.09
C ARG A 119 -33.86 -2.88 5.95
N ARG A 120 -35.06 -3.36 6.27
CA ARG A 120 -36.16 -3.58 5.29
C ARG A 120 -36.49 -2.34 4.45
N ALA A 121 -36.56 -1.17 5.07
CA ALA A 121 -36.69 0.11 4.39
C ALA A 121 -35.31 0.76 4.25
N LYS A 122 -34.52 0.30 3.27
CA LYS A 122 -33.10 0.66 3.12
C LYS A 122 -32.88 2.17 3.11
N HIS A 123 -31.90 2.64 3.87
CA HIS A 123 -31.35 3.98 3.73
C HIS A 123 -30.01 3.90 3.02
N SER A 124 -29.83 4.69 1.96
CA SER A 124 -28.55 4.74 1.25
C SER A 124 -27.49 5.47 2.07
N LEU A 125 -26.21 5.21 1.80
CA LEU A 125 -25.13 5.96 2.45
C LEU A 125 -25.22 7.47 2.16
N ASN A 126 -25.69 7.85 0.96
CA ASN A 126 -25.97 9.24 0.62
C ASN A 126 -27.04 9.87 1.54
N GLU A 127 -28.08 9.12 1.90
CA GLU A 127 -29.11 9.59 2.84
C GLU A 127 -28.56 9.70 4.27
N VAL A 128 -27.76 8.73 4.71
CA VAL A 128 -27.09 8.79 6.02
C VAL A 128 -26.19 10.03 6.10
N SER A 129 -25.32 10.22 5.12
CA SER A 129 -24.45 11.41 4.97
C SER A 129 -25.24 12.71 5.00
N MET A 130 -26.29 12.80 4.16
CA MET A 130 -27.11 14.01 4.07
C MET A 130 -27.82 14.32 5.39
N ASN A 131 -28.37 13.30 6.06
CA ASN A 131 -29.05 13.46 7.35
C ASN A 131 -28.09 13.91 8.45
N SER A 132 -26.86 13.39 8.48
CA SER A 132 -25.83 13.82 9.44
C SER A 132 -25.42 15.28 9.22
N ALA A 133 -25.18 15.69 7.97
CA ALA A 133 -24.91 17.10 7.66
C ALA A 133 -26.07 18.02 8.11
N ILE A 134 -27.31 17.66 7.81
CA ILE A 134 -28.51 18.41 8.24
C ILE A 134 -28.61 18.47 9.77
N SER A 135 -28.38 17.35 10.45
CA SER A 135 -28.42 17.24 11.91
C SER A 135 -27.39 18.16 12.55
N LEU A 136 -26.16 18.19 12.03
CA LEU A 136 -25.10 19.06 12.54
C LEU A 136 -25.38 20.55 12.32
N ILE A 137 -25.88 20.93 11.13
CA ILE A 137 -26.28 22.32 10.86
C ILE A 137 -27.38 22.77 11.83
N LYS A 138 -28.43 21.94 12.03
CA LYS A 138 -29.48 22.22 13.02
C LYS A 138 -28.94 22.36 14.41
N LYS A 139 -28.06 21.44 14.83
CA LYS A 139 -27.46 21.44 16.16
C LYS A 139 -26.69 22.73 16.44
N ALA A 140 -25.91 23.24 15.48
CA ALA A 140 -25.20 24.50 15.63
C ALA A 140 -26.16 25.68 15.86
N ALA A 141 -27.22 25.76 15.05
CA ALA A 141 -28.25 26.79 15.19
C ALA A 141 -29.03 26.68 16.53
N GLU A 142 -29.46 25.47 16.90
CA GLU A 142 -30.16 25.19 18.16
C GLU A 142 -29.31 25.46 19.40
N SER A 143 -27.98 25.35 19.26
CA SER A 143 -27.02 25.70 20.33
C SER A 143 -26.83 27.23 20.46
N GLY A 144 -27.45 28.02 19.58
CA GLY A 144 -27.47 29.49 19.62
C GLY A 144 -26.49 30.17 18.67
N ALA A 145 -25.84 29.45 17.75
CA ALA A 145 -24.98 30.09 16.75
C ALA A 145 -25.83 30.78 15.66
N ASN A 146 -25.51 32.04 15.35
CA ASN A 146 -26.20 32.87 14.36
C ASN A 146 -25.68 32.54 12.94
N ILE A 147 -26.02 31.34 12.44
CA ILE A 147 -25.59 30.86 11.12
C ILE A 147 -26.34 31.62 10.01
N THR A 148 -25.60 32.18 9.06
CA THR A 148 -26.15 32.88 7.87
C THR A 148 -25.66 32.29 6.55
N GLU A 149 -24.45 31.72 6.53
CA GLU A 149 -23.86 31.10 5.35
C GLU A 149 -23.43 29.65 5.65
N VAL A 150 -23.69 28.72 4.74
CA VAL A 150 -23.32 27.31 4.86
C VAL A 150 -22.57 26.85 3.62
N TYR A 151 -21.37 26.31 3.82
CA TYR A 151 -20.48 25.78 2.80
C TYR A 151 -20.29 24.27 3.03
N VAL A 152 -20.53 23.47 2.01
CA VAL A 152 -20.51 21.99 2.14
C VAL A 152 -19.62 21.39 1.06
N ASP A 153 -18.70 20.50 1.46
CA ASP A 153 -18.01 19.64 0.50
C ASP A 153 -18.91 18.49 0.04
N THR A 154 -18.79 18.10 -1.22
CA THR A 154 -19.48 16.92 -1.73
C THR A 154 -18.66 16.17 -2.76
N VAL A 155 -18.78 14.85 -2.71
CA VAL A 155 -18.31 13.95 -3.78
C VAL A 155 -19.31 13.86 -4.94
N GLY A 156 -20.59 14.15 -4.70
CA GLY A 156 -21.68 14.00 -5.67
C GLY A 156 -21.96 15.24 -6.52
N PRO A 157 -23.09 15.28 -7.25
CA PRO A 157 -23.55 16.47 -7.98
C PRO A 157 -23.94 17.59 -6.99
N PRO A 158 -23.22 18.73 -6.95
CA PRO A 158 -23.48 19.78 -5.96
C PRO A 158 -24.86 20.42 -6.10
N GLU A 159 -25.40 20.51 -7.31
CA GLU A 159 -26.64 21.23 -7.60
C GLU A 159 -27.84 20.58 -6.90
N LYS A 160 -27.92 19.24 -6.95
CA LYS A 160 -29.00 18.48 -6.31
C LYS A 160 -28.92 18.56 -4.79
N TYR A 161 -27.70 18.52 -4.24
CA TYR A 161 -27.51 18.58 -2.80
C TYR A 161 -27.79 19.99 -2.26
N GLN A 162 -27.32 21.01 -2.97
CA GLN A 162 -27.59 22.41 -2.65
C GLN A 162 -29.09 22.72 -2.67
N ALA A 163 -29.82 22.25 -3.69
CA ALA A 163 -31.27 22.46 -3.77
C ALA A 163 -32.01 21.86 -2.57
N LYS A 164 -31.66 20.63 -2.17
CA LYS A 164 -32.26 19.99 -0.98
C LYS A 164 -31.93 20.71 0.32
N LEU A 165 -30.69 21.14 0.50
CA LEU A 165 -30.31 21.91 1.68
C LEU A 165 -31.03 23.26 1.72
N ALA A 166 -31.17 23.93 0.57
CA ALA A 166 -31.84 25.23 0.47
C ALA A 166 -33.34 25.12 0.76
N GLU A 167 -33.97 24.00 0.42
CA GLU A 167 -35.35 23.69 0.80
C GLU A 167 -35.51 23.53 2.32
N ILE A 168 -34.55 22.85 2.96
CA ILE A 168 -34.56 22.59 4.41
C ILE A 168 -34.20 23.84 5.23
N PHE A 169 -33.27 24.66 4.71
CA PHE A 169 -32.73 25.84 5.37
C PHE A 169 -32.89 27.10 4.49
N PRO A 170 -34.13 27.59 4.28
CA PRO A 170 -34.40 28.69 3.34
C PRO A 170 -33.80 30.04 3.77
N ASN A 171 -33.44 30.18 5.04
CA ASN A 171 -32.88 31.41 5.59
C ASN A 171 -31.34 31.47 5.52
N TYR A 172 -30.68 30.39 5.06
CA TYR A 172 -29.23 30.34 4.95
C TYR A 172 -28.80 30.47 3.50
N LYS A 173 -27.69 31.15 3.27
CA LYS A 173 -27.01 31.16 1.97
C LYS A 173 -26.18 29.89 1.85
N ILE A 174 -26.65 28.93 1.07
CA ILE A 174 -26.02 27.61 0.96
C ILE A 174 -25.21 27.50 -0.33
N THR A 175 -23.96 27.08 -0.17
CA THR A 175 -23.03 26.78 -1.26
C THR A 175 -22.52 25.36 -1.10
N VAL A 176 -22.79 24.50 -2.06
CA VAL A 176 -22.21 23.15 -2.12
C VAL A 176 -21.23 23.12 -3.28
N ALA A 177 -20.01 22.62 -3.04
CA ALA A 177 -18.99 22.52 -4.07
C ALA A 177 -18.20 21.22 -3.93
N LYS A 178 -17.56 20.78 -5.02
CA LYS A 178 -16.57 19.71 -4.97
C LYS A 178 -15.23 20.30 -4.56
N LYS A 179 -14.51 19.61 -3.66
CA LYS A 179 -13.24 20.11 -3.09
C LYS A 179 -13.42 21.47 -2.42
N ALA A 180 -14.55 21.64 -1.74
CA ALA A 180 -14.90 22.88 -1.04
C ALA A 180 -13.90 23.20 0.08
N ASP A 181 -13.28 22.18 0.68
CA ASP A 181 -12.18 22.30 1.64
C ASP A 181 -10.97 23.05 1.07
N SER A 182 -10.71 22.92 -0.24
CA SER A 182 -9.62 23.60 -0.94
C SER A 182 -9.98 25.03 -1.37
N ILE A 183 -11.26 25.42 -1.24
CA ILE A 183 -11.79 26.71 -1.71
C ILE A 183 -12.16 27.60 -0.52
N TYR A 184 -12.76 27.01 0.50
CA TYR A 184 -13.30 27.71 1.66
C TYR A 184 -12.58 27.25 2.93
N PRO A 185 -11.79 28.13 3.59
CA PRO A 185 -11.06 27.77 4.82
C PRO A 185 -11.93 27.21 5.94
N ILE A 186 -13.21 27.58 5.99
CA ILE A 186 -14.15 27.05 6.99
C ILE A 186 -14.49 25.58 6.73
N VAL A 187 -14.56 25.16 5.47
CA VAL A 187 -14.74 23.76 5.10
C VAL A 187 -13.45 22.99 5.38
N SER A 188 -12.27 23.59 5.16
CA SER A 188 -11.01 22.97 5.60
C SER A 188 -10.95 22.78 7.12
N ALA A 189 -11.44 23.73 7.92
CA ALA A 189 -11.52 23.57 9.37
C ALA A 189 -12.46 22.42 9.75
N ALA A 190 -13.63 22.33 9.12
CA ALA A 190 -14.55 21.20 9.29
C ALA A 190 -13.90 19.85 8.89
N SER A 191 -13.11 19.84 7.82
CA SER A 191 -12.31 18.69 7.37
C SER A 191 -11.33 18.21 8.43
N ILE A 192 -10.63 19.14 9.08
CA ILE A 192 -9.67 18.84 10.15
C ILE A 192 -10.41 18.26 11.35
N VAL A 193 -11.52 18.87 11.77
CA VAL A 193 -12.38 18.36 12.85
C VAL A 193 -12.81 16.90 12.58
N ALA A 194 -13.26 16.61 11.35
CA ALA A 194 -13.68 15.26 10.95
C ALA A 194 -12.51 14.26 10.93
N LYS A 195 -11.39 14.62 10.27
CA LYS A 195 -10.22 13.75 10.09
C LYS A 195 -9.55 13.44 11.43
N VAL A 196 -9.28 14.44 12.26
CA VAL A 196 -8.64 14.26 13.57
C VAL A 196 -9.52 13.40 14.47
N THR A 197 -10.82 13.72 14.57
CA THR A 197 -11.75 12.93 15.37
C THR A 197 -11.79 11.48 14.91
N ARG A 198 -11.80 11.25 13.58
CA ARG A 198 -11.80 9.89 13.02
C ARG A 198 -10.52 9.13 13.32
N ASP A 199 -9.36 9.73 13.05
CA ASP A 199 -8.06 9.08 13.22
C ASP A 199 -7.84 8.71 14.69
N HIS A 200 -8.20 9.59 15.63
CA HIS A 200 -8.16 9.26 17.06
C HIS A 200 -9.23 8.26 17.46
N ALA A 201 -10.43 8.28 16.86
CA ALA A 201 -11.45 7.27 17.13
C ALA A 201 -10.98 5.86 16.74
N LEU A 202 -10.31 5.72 15.60
CA LEU A 202 -9.69 4.45 15.20
C LEU A 202 -8.65 4.00 16.23
N LYS A 203 -7.84 4.91 16.78
CA LYS A 203 -6.78 4.58 17.74
C LYS A 203 -7.27 4.02 19.06
N VAL A 204 -8.45 4.44 19.49
CA VAL A 204 -8.98 4.11 20.82
C VAL A 204 -10.34 3.42 20.77
N TRP A 205 -10.69 2.87 19.61
CA TRP A 205 -11.96 2.20 19.39
C TRP A 205 -12.12 1.02 20.33
N GLN A 206 -13.18 1.04 21.14
CA GLN A 206 -13.57 -0.09 21.96
C GLN A 206 -14.47 -1.04 21.16
N PHE A 207 -14.02 -2.29 21.04
CA PHE A 207 -14.80 -3.38 20.44
C PHE A 207 -15.77 -3.95 21.48
N LEU A 208 -17.05 -4.06 21.11
CA LEU A 208 -18.07 -4.62 21.99
C LEU A 208 -17.78 -6.10 22.31
N GLU A 209 -17.14 -6.80 21.39
CA GLU A 209 -16.77 -8.21 21.45
C GLU A 209 -15.66 -8.50 22.47
N GLY A 210 -15.10 -7.47 23.14
CA GLY A 210 -14.05 -7.63 24.15
C GLY A 210 -12.68 -7.96 23.57
N LEU A 211 -12.45 -7.64 22.29
CA LEU A 211 -11.17 -7.84 21.62
C LEU A 211 -10.16 -6.77 22.07
N GLU A 212 -9.08 -7.19 22.72
CA GLU A 212 -7.90 -6.33 22.94
C GLU A 212 -7.01 -6.38 21.68
N MET A 213 -7.23 -5.44 20.76
CA MET A 213 -6.39 -5.28 19.55
C MET A 213 -5.87 -3.84 19.47
N ALA A 214 -4.59 -3.68 19.11
CA ALA A 214 -3.96 -2.36 18.99
C ALA A 214 -4.21 -1.72 17.61
N HIS A 215 -4.33 -0.40 17.54
CA HIS A 215 -4.49 0.36 16.28
C HIS A 215 -3.42 0.05 15.21
N THR A 216 -2.22 -0.33 15.65
CA THR A 216 -1.11 -0.75 14.77
C THR A 216 -1.42 -2.00 13.95
N GLU A 217 -2.50 -2.72 14.28
CA GLU A 217 -2.94 -3.92 13.57
C GLU A 217 -3.99 -3.64 12.48
N PHE A 218 -4.63 -2.47 12.44
CA PHE A 218 -5.73 -2.17 11.48
C PHE A 218 -5.47 -1.02 10.48
N GLY A 219 -4.41 -0.22 10.66
CA GLY A 219 -4.09 0.86 9.71
C GLY A 219 -5.24 1.87 9.46
N SER A 220 -5.14 2.68 8.40
CA SER A 220 -6.02 3.82 8.07
C SER A 220 -7.46 3.48 7.64
N GLY A 221 -7.87 2.20 7.72
CA GLY A 221 -9.18 1.72 7.21
C GLY A 221 -9.29 1.59 5.69
N TYR A 222 -8.23 1.92 4.96
CA TYR A 222 -7.91 1.63 3.56
C TYR A 222 -6.40 1.80 3.39
N PRO A 223 -5.66 1.05 2.57
CA PRO A 223 -5.67 -0.39 2.32
C PRO A 223 -5.15 -1.14 3.58
N GLY A 224 -6.08 -1.76 4.32
CA GLY A 224 -5.79 -2.79 5.32
C GLY A 224 -5.74 -4.17 4.65
N GLU A 225 -6.69 -4.47 3.75
CA GLU A 225 -6.78 -5.77 3.06
C GLU A 225 -5.49 -6.19 2.34
N LEU A 226 -4.78 -5.27 1.67
CA LEU A 226 -3.53 -5.64 1.00
C LEU A 226 -2.43 -6.00 2.00
N LYS A 227 -2.26 -5.17 3.04
CA LYS A 227 -1.25 -5.42 4.09
C LYS A 227 -1.58 -6.67 4.88
N ASP A 228 -2.84 -6.84 5.26
CA ASP A 228 -3.32 -7.99 6.01
C ASP A 228 -3.26 -9.26 5.15
N PHE A 229 -3.62 -9.17 3.87
CA PHE A 229 -3.44 -10.26 2.91
C PHE A 229 -1.97 -10.65 2.82
N ILE A 230 -1.06 -9.69 2.58
CA ILE A 230 0.38 -9.99 2.48
C ILE A 230 0.90 -10.56 3.81
N LYS A 231 0.53 -9.96 4.94
CA LYS A 231 0.89 -10.41 6.30
C LYS A 231 0.36 -11.82 6.60
N SER A 232 -0.77 -12.22 6.00
CA SER A 232 -1.33 -13.57 6.11
C SER A 232 -0.58 -14.61 5.27
N LYS A 233 0.28 -14.19 4.33
CA LYS A 233 1.05 -15.11 3.49
C LYS A 233 2.39 -15.44 4.13
N ASP A 234 2.85 -16.66 3.87
CA ASP A 234 4.23 -17.06 4.09
C ASP A 234 5.14 -16.34 3.07
N ASN A 235 5.82 -15.29 3.53
CA ASN A 235 6.73 -14.46 2.73
C ASN A 235 8.05 -15.16 2.35
N VAL A 236 8.28 -16.40 2.81
CA VAL A 236 9.38 -17.26 2.35
C VAL A 236 9.07 -17.87 0.98
N ARG A 237 7.80 -17.92 0.58
CA ARG A 237 7.33 -18.48 -0.69
C ARG A 237 6.80 -17.40 -1.61
N ASN A 238 6.74 -17.72 -2.90
CA ASN A 238 6.04 -16.87 -3.84
C ASN A 238 4.54 -16.95 -3.57
N PHE A 239 3.83 -15.83 -3.75
CA PHE A 239 2.38 -15.82 -3.71
C PHE A 239 1.84 -14.82 -4.74
N ILE A 240 0.57 -15.01 -5.10
CA ILE A 240 -0.13 -14.16 -6.05
C ILE A 240 -1.30 -13.50 -5.34
N ASN A 241 -1.47 -12.20 -5.60
CA ASN A 241 -2.68 -11.44 -5.29
C ASN A 241 -3.32 -10.98 -6.60
N CYS A 242 -4.64 -11.06 -6.73
CA CYS A 242 -5.34 -10.67 -7.95
C CYS A 242 -6.71 -10.09 -7.65
N SER A 243 -7.18 -9.22 -8.53
CA SER A 243 -8.60 -8.85 -8.58
C SER A 243 -9.43 -9.97 -9.19
N ASP A 244 -10.74 -9.89 -9.01
CA ASP A 244 -11.67 -10.57 -9.90
C ASP A 244 -11.52 -10.03 -11.33
N VAL A 245 -11.89 -10.85 -12.32
CA VAL A 245 -11.92 -10.45 -13.73
C VAL A 245 -13.19 -9.64 -13.98
N PRO A 246 -13.09 -8.34 -14.35
CA PRO A 246 -14.27 -7.54 -14.64
C PRO A 246 -15.06 -8.14 -15.80
N ASP A 247 -16.40 -8.11 -15.73
CA ASP A 247 -17.24 -8.78 -16.73
C ASP A 247 -17.02 -8.25 -18.14
N ILE A 248 -16.79 -6.94 -18.30
CA ILE A 248 -16.47 -6.33 -19.59
C ILE A 248 -15.18 -6.91 -20.20
N CYS A 249 -14.19 -7.25 -19.36
CA CYS A 249 -12.93 -7.82 -19.81
C CYS A 249 -13.06 -9.26 -20.31
N LYS A 250 -14.19 -9.94 -20.04
CA LYS A 250 -14.45 -11.31 -20.55
C LYS A 250 -14.95 -11.30 -21.99
N THR A 251 -15.59 -10.21 -22.42
CA THR A 251 -16.18 -10.08 -23.75
C THR A 251 -15.38 -9.15 -24.65
N GLU A 252 -15.00 -7.98 -24.14
CA GLU A 252 -14.32 -6.95 -24.93
C GLU A 252 -12.83 -7.23 -25.10
N PRO A 253 -12.22 -6.89 -26.27
CA PRO A 253 -10.79 -6.98 -26.46
C PRO A 253 -10.03 -6.13 -25.44
N CYS A 254 -9.13 -6.73 -24.67
CA CYS A 254 -8.33 -6.06 -23.65
C CYS A 254 -6.89 -5.84 -24.08
N MET A 255 -6.33 -4.72 -23.61
CA MET A 255 -4.89 -4.50 -23.52
C MET A 255 -4.40 -4.89 -22.12
N LEU A 256 -3.18 -5.40 -22.04
CA LEU A 256 -2.53 -5.81 -20.81
C LEU A 256 -1.16 -5.14 -20.69
N GLY A 257 -0.87 -4.53 -19.56
CA GLY A 257 0.43 -3.98 -19.19
C GLY A 257 1.17 -4.89 -18.23
N VAL A 258 2.50 -4.98 -18.37
CA VAL A 258 3.38 -5.76 -17.49
C VAL A 258 4.55 -4.88 -17.05
N ASP A 259 4.81 -4.84 -15.75
CA ASP A 259 5.97 -4.16 -15.16
C ASP A 259 6.40 -4.87 -13.86
N GLU A 260 7.58 -4.52 -13.35
CA GLU A 260 8.12 -5.06 -12.10
C GLU A 260 8.57 -3.99 -11.10
N ALA A 261 8.72 -4.42 -9.85
CA ALA A 261 9.32 -3.64 -8.78
C ALA A 261 10.29 -4.50 -7.97
N GLY A 262 11.35 -3.88 -7.44
CA GLY A 262 12.30 -4.58 -6.58
C GLY A 262 13.23 -5.53 -7.33
N ARG A 263 13.57 -5.26 -8.59
CA ARG A 263 14.56 -6.07 -9.32
C ARG A 263 15.98 -5.93 -8.76
N GLY A 264 16.43 -4.71 -8.46
CA GLY A 264 17.80 -4.40 -8.01
C GLY A 264 18.17 -4.58 -6.52
N PRO A 265 17.24 -4.46 -5.55
CA PRO A 265 17.53 -4.63 -4.12
C PRO A 265 18.22 -5.94 -3.75
N VAL A 266 19.11 -5.89 -2.75
CA VAL A 266 19.66 -7.06 -2.06
C VAL A 266 18.71 -7.56 -0.95
N LEU A 267 17.82 -6.70 -0.44
CA LEU A 267 16.78 -7.06 0.53
C LEU A 267 15.39 -7.08 -0.12
N GLY A 268 14.55 -7.99 0.35
CA GLY A 268 13.11 -7.98 0.05
C GLY A 268 12.73 -8.67 -1.25
N PRO A 269 11.42 -8.82 -1.49
CA PRO A 269 10.91 -9.56 -2.64
C PRO A 269 11.08 -8.77 -3.94
N MET A 270 11.02 -9.49 -5.07
CA MET A 270 10.78 -8.90 -6.39
C MET A 270 9.29 -9.10 -6.70
N VAL A 271 8.62 -8.07 -7.21
CA VAL A 271 7.18 -8.16 -7.52
C VAL A 271 6.97 -7.90 -9.00
N TYR A 272 6.25 -8.80 -9.67
CA TYR A 272 5.72 -8.58 -11.01
C TYR A 272 4.25 -8.20 -10.91
N GLY A 273 3.88 -7.12 -11.60
CA GLY A 273 2.51 -6.64 -11.68
C GLY A 273 2.01 -6.70 -13.12
N ILE A 274 0.74 -7.06 -13.29
CA ILE A 274 -0.01 -6.82 -14.52
C ILE A 274 -1.28 -6.04 -14.22
N ALA A 275 -1.71 -5.25 -15.20
CA ALA A 275 -3.03 -4.64 -15.24
C ALA A 275 -3.62 -4.84 -16.64
N TYR A 276 -4.93 -5.00 -16.75
CA TYR A 276 -5.62 -5.14 -18.03
C TYR A 276 -6.98 -4.47 -18.00
N CYS A 277 -7.38 -3.89 -19.14
CA CYS A 277 -8.71 -3.30 -19.34
C CYS A 277 -9.07 -3.31 -20.84
N PRO A 278 -10.34 -3.07 -21.22
CA PRO A 278 -10.73 -2.95 -22.62
C PRO A 278 -9.90 -1.88 -23.37
N VAL A 279 -9.57 -2.16 -24.63
CA VAL A 279 -8.71 -1.27 -25.45
C VAL A 279 -9.31 0.13 -25.61
N ASP A 280 -10.64 0.26 -25.63
CA ASP A 280 -11.38 1.52 -25.74
C ASP A 280 -11.49 2.29 -24.41
N GLN A 281 -11.20 1.63 -23.27
CA GLN A 281 -11.30 2.20 -21.92
C GLN A 281 -10.00 2.87 -21.43
N THR A 282 -9.08 3.24 -22.33
CA THR A 282 -7.85 3.99 -21.98
C THR A 282 -8.11 5.24 -21.10
N LYS A 283 -9.27 5.88 -21.25
CA LYS A 283 -9.70 7.03 -20.44
C LYS A 283 -9.71 6.74 -18.95
N ILE A 284 -10.07 5.53 -18.52
CA ILE A 284 -10.13 5.20 -17.10
C ILE A 284 -8.75 5.27 -16.44
N LEU A 285 -7.71 4.85 -17.16
CA LEU A 285 -6.32 4.90 -16.70
C LEU A 285 -5.84 6.35 -16.56
N HIS A 286 -6.30 7.25 -17.44
CA HIS A 286 -6.03 8.68 -17.31
C HIS A 286 -6.77 9.30 -16.11
N THR A 287 -8.03 8.94 -15.90
CA THR A 287 -8.83 9.39 -14.73
C THR A 287 -8.19 8.94 -13.42
N LEU A 288 -7.71 7.70 -13.37
CA LEU A 288 -6.96 7.15 -12.24
C LEU A 288 -5.63 7.88 -12.02
N GLY A 289 -5.06 8.52 -13.03
CA GLY A 289 -3.78 9.23 -12.93
C GLY A 289 -2.55 8.41 -13.29
N CYS A 290 -2.73 7.25 -13.96
CA CYS A 290 -1.67 6.36 -14.45
C CYS A 290 -0.91 6.92 -15.68
N ALA A 291 -0.94 8.23 -15.94
CA ALA A 291 -0.47 8.82 -17.18
C ALA A 291 0.47 10.03 -17.03
N ASP A 292 0.65 10.57 -15.82
CA ASP A 292 1.51 11.74 -15.63
C ASP A 292 2.97 11.27 -15.52
N SER A 293 3.79 11.62 -16.52
CA SER A 293 5.18 11.21 -16.73
C SER A 293 6.17 11.78 -15.70
N LYS A 294 5.71 12.04 -14.48
CA LYS A 294 6.50 12.46 -13.32
C LYS A 294 6.52 11.30 -12.33
N ALA A 295 7.68 11.06 -11.71
CA ALA A 295 7.81 10.05 -10.66
C ALA A 295 6.71 10.27 -9.60
N LEU A 296 5.77 9.34 -9.51
CA LEU A 296 4.69 9.36 -8.52
C LEU A 296 5.29 9.10 -7.13
N THR A 297 4.85 9.86 -6.13
CA THR A 297 5.23 9.58 -4.73
C THR A 297 4.63 8.25 -4.27
N GLU A 298 5.12 7.70 -3.18
CA GLU A 298 4.56 6.48 -2.58
C GLU A 298 3.08 6.64 -2.24
N GLU A 299 2.71 7.77 -1.63
CA GLU A 299 1.34 8.08 -1.24
C GLU A 299 0.42 8.21 -2.46
N LYS A 300 0.93 8.79 -3.57
CA LYS A 300 0.16 8.92 -4.80
C LYS A 300 -0.01 7.56 -5.48
N ARG A 301 0.99 6.67 -5.44
CA ARG A 301 0.85 5.29 -5.92
C ARG A 301 -0.19 4.52 -5.10
N ASP A 302 -0.15 4.66 -3.77
CA ASP A 302 -1.13 4.06 -2.86
C ASP A 302 -2.55 4.57 -3.11
N ASP A 303 -2.74 5.88 -3.34
CA ASP A 303 -4.04 6.47 -3.70
C ASP A 303 -4.58 5.89 -5.02
N ILE A 304 -3.75 5.83 -6.06
CA ILE A 304 -4.16 5.29 -7.36
C ILE A 304 -4.53 3.82 -7.24
N PHE A 305 -3.72 3.01 -6.55
CA PHE A 305 -4.04 1.60 -6.37
C PHE A 305 -5.31 1.43 -5.51
N THR A 306 -5.50 2.25 -4.48
CA THR A 306 -6.74 2.24 -3.70
C THR A 306 -7.96 2.53 -4.56
N LYS A 307 -7.89 3.51 -5.48
CA LYS A 307 -8.98 3.80 -6.43
C LYS A 307 -9.26 2.63 -7.36
N MET A 308 -8.22 1.95 -7.85
CA MET A 308 -8.38 0.71 -8.62
C MET A 308 -9.15 -0.38 -7.86
N LEU A 309 -9.08 -0.39 -6.52
CA LEU A 309 -9.73 -1.38 -5.67
C LEU A 309 -11.12 -0.96 -5.15
N THR A 310 -11.49 0.31 -5.28
CA THR A 310 -12.67 0.86 -4.56
C THR A 310 -13.63 1.64 -5.42
N GLU A 311 -13.17 2.24 -6.53
CA GLU A 311 -14.04 2.98 -7.42
C GLU A 311 -14.78 2.01 -8.35
N GLU A 312 -16.10 2.14 -8.41
CA GLU A 312 -16.99 1.26 -9.19
C GLU A 312 -16.59 1.19 -10.66
N ASP A 313 -16.24 2.32 -11.27
CA ASP A 313 -15.74 2.36 -12.65
C ASP A 313 -14.48 1.52 -12.80
N SER A 314 -13.54 1.61 -11.86
CA SER A 314 -12.28 0.85 -11.93
C SER A 314 -12.51 -0.64 -11.70
N LEU A 315 -13.32 -1.00 -10.71
CA LEU A 315 -13.70 -2.39 -10.42
C LEU A 315 -14.37 -3.07 -11.62
N ASN A 316 -15.19 -2.32 -12.36
CA ASN A 316 -15.92 -2.84 -13.50
C ASN A 316 -15.10 -2.87 -14.80
N ASN A 317 -13.94 -2.23 -14.87
CA ASN A 317 -13.19 -2.08 -16.13
C ASN A 317 -11.71 -2.48 -16.05
N VAL A 318 -11.09 -2.53 -14.87
CA VAL A 318 -9.65 -2.76 -14.72
C VAL A 318 -9.40 -3.97 -13.84
N GLY A 319 -8.82 -5.01 -14.43
CA GLY A 319 -8.31 -6.15 -13.68
C GLY A 319 -6.80 -6.03 -13.44
N TRP A 320 -6.30 -6.65 -12.38
CA TRP A 320 -4.86 -6.65 -12.06
C TRP A 320 -4.43 -7.93 -11.34
N VAL A 321 -3.14 -8.23 -11.44
CA VAL A 321 -2.51 -9.34 -10.71
C VAL A 321 -1.10 -8.92 -10.29
N ALA A 322 -0.71 -9.27 -9.06
CA ALA A 322 0.62 -9.11 -8.53
C ALA A 322 1.20 -10.46 -8.09
N GLU A 323 2.35 -10.86 -8.62
CA GLU A 323 3.14 -11.98 -8.10
C GLU A 323 4.29 -11.44 -7.25
N VAL A 324 4.32 -11.83 -5.98
CA VAL A 324 5.42 -11.54 -5.06
C VAL A 324 6.37 -12.73 -5.07
N ILE A 325 7.60 -12.50 -5.51
CA ILE A 325 8.67 -13.50 -5.62
C ILE A 325 9.61 -13.34 -4.43
N SER A 326 9.72 -14.38 -3.60
CA SER A 326 10.47 -14.29 -2.34
C SER A 326 11.98 -14.18 -2.56
N PRO A 327 12.72 -13.47 -1.67
CA PRO A 327 14.18 -13.42 -1.72
C PRO A 327 14.82 -14.81 -1.67
N ASN A 328 14.21 -15.71 -0.90
CA ASN A 328 14.58 -17.10 -0.80
C ASN A 328 14.43 -17.85 -2.14
N TYR A 329 13.29 -17.71 -2.83
CA TYR A 329 13.09 -18.31 -4.15
C TYR A 329 14.11 -17.79 -5.17
N ILE A 330 14.39 -16.49 -5.15
CA ILE A 330 15.39 -15.87 -6.03
C ILE A 330 16.78 -16.46 -5.75
N SER A 331 17.19 -16.51 -4.48
CA SER A 331 18.48 -17.05 -4.06
C SER A 331 18.63 -18.52 -4.45
N ASN A 332 17.63 -19.34 -4.12
CA ASN A 332 17.64 -20.76 -4.46
C ASN A 332 17.65 -20.98 -5.97
N SER A 333 16.93 -20.17 -6.74
CA SER A 333 16.94 -20.27 -8.21
C SER A 333 18.32 -20.00 -8.80
N MET A 334 18.99 -18.95 -8.32
CA MET A 334 20.29 -18.53 -8.84
C MET A 334 21.44 -19.43 -8.37
N TYR A 335 21.32 -20.09 -7.22
CA TYR A 335 22.31 -21.05 -6.69
C TYR A 335 22.05 -22.52 -7.04
N ARG A 336 20.99 -22.84 -7.79
CA ARG A 336 20.77 -24.21 -8.29
C ARG A 336 21.95 -24.68 -9.16
N ARG A 337 22.24 -25.99 -9.11
CA ARG A 337 23.25 -26.64 -9.96
C ARG A 337 23.02 -26.34 -11.45
N ALA A 338 21.77 -26.46 -11.90
CA ALA A 338 21.33 -25.90 -13.17
C ALA A 338 20.96 -24.43 -12.93
N LYS A 339 21.92 -23.53 -13.21
CA LYS A 339 21.75 -22.09 -12.95
C LYS A 339 20.51 -21.54 -13.64
N HIS A 340 19.61 -20.97 -12.86
CA HIS A 340 18.44 -20.27 -13.35
C HIS A 340 18.63 -18.77 -13.05
N SER A 341 18.85 -17.99 -14.10
CA SER A 341 19.22 -16.59 -13.98
C SER A 341 18.04 -15.72 -13.54
N LEU A 342 18.33 -14.55 -12.95
CA LEU A 342 17.28 -13.58 -12.61
C LEU A 342 16.44 -13.16 -13.83
N ASN A 343 17.05 -13.11 -15.02
CA ASN A 343 16.33 -12.84 -16.27
C ASN A 343 15.28 -13.90 -16.59
N GLU A 344 15.61 -15.17 -16.38
CA GLU A 344 14.68 -16.26 -16.63
C GLU A 344 13.57 -16.31 -15.57
N VAL A 345 13.91 -16.07 -14.28
CA VAL A 345 12.91 -15.91 -13.21
C VAL A 345 11.93 -14.78 -13.55
N SER A 346 12.43 -13.60 -13.90
CA SER A 346 11.65 -12.44 -14.32
C SER A 346 10.71 -12.75 -15.48
N MET A 347 11.26 -13.29 -16.57
CA MET A 347 10.51 -13.57 -17.79
C MET A 347 9.47 -14.67 -17.58
N ASN A 348 9.78 -15.72 -16.80
CA ASN A 348 8.83 -16.78 -16.49
C ASN A 348 7.65 -16.26 -15.64
N SER A 349 7.90 -15.34 -14.71
CA SER A 349 6.85 -14.66 -13.94
C SER A 349 5.93 -13.83 -14.85
N ALA A 350 6.50 -13.00 -15.73
CA ALA A 350 5.72 -12.23 -16.70
C ALA A 350 4.85 -13.14 -17.61
N ILE A 351 5.42 -14.23 -18.14
CA ILE A 351 4.68 -15.22 -18.94
C ILE A 351 3.54 -15.87 -18.12
N SER A 352 3.83 -16.26 -16.88
CA SER A 352 2.86 -16.88 -15.98
C SER A 352 1.67 -15.95 -15.71
N LEU A 353 1.94 -14.67 -15.44
CA LEU A 353 0.90 -13.68 -15.19
C LEU A 353 0.02 -13.42 -16.42
N ILE A 354 0.62 -13.30 -17.62
CA ILE A 354 -0.13 -13.15 -18.88
C ILE A 354 -1.05 -14.36 -19.09
N LYS A 355 -0.52 -15.59 -18.91
CA LYS A 355 -1.33 -16.82 -19.00
C LYS A 355 -2.47 -16.82 -17.98
N LYS A 356 -2.17 -16.48 -16.72
CA LYS A 356 -3.15 -16.45 -15.65
C LYS A 356 -4.32 -15.51 -15.96
N ALA A 357 -4.05 -14.31 -16.50
CA ALA A 357 -5.12 -13.39 -16.89
C ALA A 357 -6.04 -13.99 -17.97
N ALA A 358 -5.44 -14.60 -19.00
CA ALA A 358 -6.19 -15.25 -20.07
C ALA A 358 -6.98 -16.49 -19.58
N GLU A 359 -6.36 -17.35 -18.77
CA GLU A 359 -6.99 -18.54 -18.17
C GLU A 359 -8.11 -18.18 -17.19
N SER A 360 -8.04 -17.00 -16.56
CA SER A 360 -9.11 -16.48 -15.70
C SER A 360 -10.30 -15.92 -16.50
N GLY A 361 -10.20 -15.89 -17.83
CA GLY A 361 -11.27 -15.50 -18.75
C GLY A 361 -11.15 -14.10 -19.34
N ALA A 362 -10.05 -13.37 -19.11
CA ALA A 362 -9.86 -12.06 -19.74
C ALA A 362 -9.53 -12.23 -21.24
N ASN A 363 -10.23 -11.48 -22.10
CA ASN A 363 -10.05 -11.49 -23.55
C ASN A 363 -8.85 -10.62 -23.97
N ILE A 364 -7.64 -11.08 -23.64
CA ILE A 364 -6.40 -10.35 -23.95
C ILE A 364 -6.10 -10.38 -25.46
N THR A 365 -5.84 -9.21 -26.04
CA THR A 365 -5.50 -9.06 -27.47
C THR A 365 -4.21 -8.28 -27.69
N GLU A 366 -3.87 -7.35 -26.79
CA GLU A 366 -2.64 -6.57 -26.83
C GLU A 366 -1.86 -6.71 -25.52
N VAL A 367 -0.53 -6.85 -25.60
CA VAL A 367 0.36 -6.96 -24.44
C VAL A 367 1.50 -5.95 -24.56
N TYR A 368 1.65 -5.12 -23.54
CA TYR A 368 2.66 -4.09 -23.41
C TYR A 368 3.56 -4.40 -22.21
N VAL A 369 4.88 -4.46 -22.41
CA VAL A 369 5.83 -4.90 -21.38
C VAL A 369 6.96 -3.88 -21.24
N ASP A 370 7.28 -3.48 -20.01
CA ASP A 370 8.50 -2.72 -19.73
C ASP A 370 9.73 -3.63 -19.71
N THR A 371 10.87 -3.12 -20.18
CA THR A 371 12.14 -3.84 -20.08
C THR A 371 13.32 -2.92 -19.81
N VAL A 372 14.25 -3.43 -19.00
CA VAL A 372 15.59 -2.85 -18.81
C VAL A 372 16.57 -3.26 -19.91
N GLY A 373 16.29 -4.34 -20.64
CA GLY A 373 17.17 -4.95 -21.64
C GLY A 373 16.84 -4.58 -23.10
N PRO A 374 17.47 -5.26 -24.07
CA PRO A 374 17.09 -5.15 -25.48
C PRO A 374 15.67 -5.70 -25.71
N PRO A 375 14.70 -4.86 -26.15
CA PRO A 375 13.31 -5.27 -26.28
C PRO A 375 13.09 -6.33 -27.37
N GLU A 376 13.93 -6.37 -28.41
CA GLU A 376 13.72 -7.18 -29.61
C GLU A 376 13.71 -8.68 -29.30
N LYS A 377 14.69 -9.14 -28.50
CA LYS A 377 14.79 -10.56 -28.10
C LYS A 377 13.64 -10.96 -27.18
N TYR A 378 13.24 -10.07 -26.28
CA TYR A 378 12.18 -10.36 -25.33
C TYR A 378 10.82 -10.40 -26.04
N GLN A 379 10.57 -9.44 -26.93
CA GLN A 379 9.37 -9.39 -27.77
C GLN A 379 9.26 -10.64 -28.66
N ALA A 380 10.34 -11.02 -29.35
CA ALA A 380 10.32 -12.22 -30.19
C ALA A 380 9.95 -13.47 -29.40
N LYS A 381 10.51 -13.64 -28.20
CA LYS A 381 10.21 -14.78 -27.33
C LYS A 381 8.77 -14.77 -26.82
N LEU A 382 8.25 -13.61 -26.41
CA LEU A 382 6.86 -13.50 -26.01
C LEU A 382 5.91 -13.77 -27.19
N ALA A 383 6.25 -13.28 -28.39
CA ALA A 383 5.43 -13.48 -29.60
C ALA A 383 5.41 -14.96 -30.03
N GLU A 384 6.49 -15.70 -29.83
CA GLU A 384 6.53 -17.15 -30.02
C GLU A 384 5.59 -17.87 -29.04
N ILE A 385 5.54 -17.44 -27.78
CA ILE A 385 4.71 -18.06 -26.74
C ILE A 385 3.23 -17.68 -26.90
N PHE A 386 2.95 -16.45 -27.31
CA PHE A 386 1.61 -15.87 -27.45
C PHE A 386 1.37 -15.35 -28.87
N PRO A 387 1.28 -16.24 -29.88
CA PRO A 387 1.17 -15.85 -31.29
C PRO A 387 -0.12 -15.09 -31.62
N ASN A 388 -1.14 -15.21 -30.77
CA ASN A 388 -2.45 -14.56 -30.95
C ASN A 388 -2.51 -13.15 -30.35
N TYR A 389 -1.48 -12.71 -29.63
CA TYR A 389 -1.45 -11.39 -29.00
C TYR A 389 -0.56 -10.44 -29.80
N LYS A 390 -0.97 -9.18 -29.89
CA LYS A 390 -0.12 -8.10 -30.37
C LYS A 390 0.82 -7.68 -29.24
N ILE A 391 2.08 -8.08 -29.33
CA ILE A 391 3.07 -7.84 -28.27
C ILE A 391 3.97 -6.66 -28.61
N THR A 392 4.08 -5.74 -27.67
CA THR A 392 4.99 -4.60 -27.69
C THR A 392 5.85 -4.60 -26.44
N VAL A 393 7.16 -4.73 -26.61
CA VAL A 393 8.13 -4.58 -25.51
C VAL A 393 8.89 -3.28 -25.74
N ALA A 394 8.93 -2.41 -24.75
CA ALA A 394 9.60 -1.12 -24.86
C ALA A 394 10.36 -0.78 -23.57
N LYS A 395 11.34 0.10 -23.69
CA LYS A 395 12.01 0.68 -22.51
C LYS A 395 11.18 1.86 -22.02
N LYS A 396 11.03 2.00 -20.70
CA LYS A 396 10.20 3.04 -20.08
C LYS A 396 8.76 2.96 -20.58
N ALA A 397 8.27 1.73 -20.77
CA ALA A 397 6.92 1.49 -21.26
C ALA A 397 5.86 2.02 -20.27
N ASP A 398 6.18 2.05 -18.98
CA ASP A 398 5.40 2.69 -17.91
C ASP A 398 5.16 4.19 -18.14
N SER A 399 6.09 4.87 -18.81
CA SER A 399 5.99 6.29 -19.15
C SER A 399 5.30 6.55 -20.50
N ILE A 400 5.07 5.50 -21.30
CA ILE A 400 4.54 5.58 -22.67
C ILE A 400 3.10 5.06 -22.71
N TYR A 401 2.82 3.97 -22.00
CA TYR A 401 1.55 3.25 -22.03
C TYR A 401 0.91 3.30 -20.64
N PRO A 402 -0.25 3.97 -20.48
CA PRO A 402 -0.93 4.07 -19.19
C PRO A 402 -1.24 2.72 -18.53
N ILE A 403 -1.46 1.67 -19.33
CA ILE A 403 -1.71 0.32 -18.80
C ILE A 403 -0.46 -0.29 -18.16
N VAL A 404 0.73 0.00 -18.71
CA VAL A 404 2.00 -0.41 -18.10
C VAL A 404 2.27 0.42 -16.85
N SER A 405 1.90 1.71 -16.84
CA SER A 405 1.95 2.54 -15.63
C SER A 405 1.07 1.97 -14.51
N ALA A 406 -0.15 1.52 -14.82
CA ALA A 406 -1.02 0.85 -13.85
C ALA A 406 -0.38 -0.44 -13.30
N ALA A 407 0.19 -1.28 -14.18
CA ALA A 407 0.95 -2.47 -13.77
C ALA A 407 2.16 -2.12 -12.88
N SER A 408 2.84 -1.02 -13.19
CA SER A 408 3.93 -0.46 -12.41
C SER A 408 3.51 -0.11 -10.99
N ILE A 409 2.34 0.54 -10.85
CA ILE A 409 1.75 0.91 -9.56
C ILE A 409 1.41 -0.34 -8.76
N VAL A 410 0.74 -1.33 -9.37
CA VAL A 410 0.42 -2.63 -8.76
C VAL A 410 1.68 -3.30 -8.18
N ALA A 411 2.75 -3.39 -8.97
CA ALA A 411 4.00 -4.01 -8.56
C ALA A 411 4.67 -3.23 -7.41
N LYS A 412 4.78 -1.91 -7.56
CA LYS A 412 5.47 -1.01 -6.63
C LYS A 412 4.77 -0.93 -5.28
N VAL A 413 3.46 -0.72 -5.27
CA VAL A 413 2.66 -0.67 -4.03
C VAL A 413 2.74 -2.00 -3.30
N THR A 414 2.53 -3.11 -4.01
CA THR A 414 2.61 -4.45 -3.40
C THR A 414 3.99 -4.71 -2.80
N ARG A 415 5.08 -4.34 -3.50
CA ARG A 415 6.45 -4.48 -3.01
C ARG A 415 6.71 -3.65 -1.75
N ASP A 416 6.33 -2.38 -1.77
CA ASP A 416 6.59 -1.45 -0.67
C ASP A 416 5.77 -1.88 0.57
N HIS A 417 4.53 -2.35 0.40
CA HIS A 417 3.72 -2.91 1.48
C HIS A 417 4.28 -4.24 2.00
N ALA A 418 4.77 -5.14 1.13
CA ALA A 418 5.37 -6.40 1.55
C ALA A 418 6.61 -6.23 2.43
N LEU A 419 7.38 -5.16 2.23
CA LEU A 419 8.48 -4.80 3.11
C LEU A 419 7.99 -4.24 4.45
N LYS A 420 6.94 -3.42 4.47
CA LYS A 420 6.38 -2.82 5.69
C LYS A 420 5.79 -3.87 6.64
N VAL A 421 5.22 -4.94 6.12
CA VAL A 421 4.63 -6.03 6.92
C VAL A 421 5.47 -7.30 6.94
N TRP A 422 6.75 -7.20 6.58
CA TRP A 422 7.65 -8.34 6.51
C TRP A 422 7.74 -9.06 7.86
N GLN A 423 7.55 -10.38 7.85
CA GLN A 423 7.71 -11.23 9.02
C GLN A 423 9.06 -11.96 8.92
N PHE A 424 9.91 -11.81 9.94
CA PHE A 424 11.17 -12.54 9.99
C PHE A 424 10.92 -13.91 10.60
N LEU A 425 11.18 -14.96 9.81
CA LEU A 425 11.11 -16.35 10.28
C LEU A 425 12.13 -16.61 11.39
N GLU A 426 13.22 -15.85 11.38
CA GLU A 426 14.33 -15.92 12.32
C GLU A 426 14.02 -15.29 13.69
N GLY A 427 12.81 -14.74 13.88
CA GLY A 427 12.39 -14.11 15.14
C GLY A 427 12.94 -12.70 15.37
N LEU A 428 13.40 -12.03 14.30
CA LEU A 428 13.84 -10.63 14.38
C LEU A 428 12.62 -9.70 14.44
N GLU A 429 12.58 -8.82 15.44
CA GLU A 429 11.59 -7.75 15.53
C GLU A 429 12.20 -6.46 15.01
N MET A 430 11.93 -6.15 13.75
CA MET A 430 12.46 -4.96 13.08
C MET A 430 11.46 -4.38 12.09
N ALA A 431 11.32 -3.06 12.09
CA ALA A 431 10.53 -2.32 11.13
C ALA A 431 11.29 -2.09 9.82
N HIS A 432 10.56 -1.91 8.71
CA HIS A 432 11.12 -1.54 7.40
C HIS A 432 12.06 -0.32 7.45
N THR A 433 11.77 0.65 8.30
CA THR A 433 12.59 1.86 8.49
C THR A 433 13.97 1.58 9.08
N GLU A 434 14.21 0.39 9.62
CA GLU A 434 15.48 0.03 10.27
C GLU A 434 16.45 -0.66 9.31
N PHE A 435 15.95 -1.42 8.32
CA PHE A 435 16.78 -2.07 7.30
C PHE A 435 16.86 -1.30 5.97
N GLY A 436 16.06 -0.23 5.83
CA GLY A 436 16.09 0.68 4.70
C GLY A 436 15.41 0.15 3.43
N SER A 437 15.71 0.81 2.32
CA SER A 437 15.10 0.56 1.00
C SER A 437 15.42 -0.80 0.39
N GLY A 438 16.43 -1.50 0.90
CA GLY A 438 16.92 -2.78 0.38
C GLY A 438 17.92 -2.65 -0.77
N TYR A 439 18.19 -1.45 -1.28
CA TYR A 439 19.18 -1.27 -2.34
C TYR A 439 20.61 -1.30 -1.79
N PRO A 440 21.59 -1.90 -2.50
CA PRO A 440 22.98 -1.94 -2.05
C PRO A 440 23.63 -0.56 -1.83
N GLY A 441 23.06 0.50 -2.39
CA GLY A 441 23.53 1.88 -2.22
C GLY A 441 23.12 2.52 -0.89
N ASP A 442 22.03 2.05 -0.27
CA ASP A 442 21.40 2.64 0.91
C ASP A 442 22.25 2.39 2.18
N PRO A 443 22.60 3.44 2.95
CA PRO A 443 23.33 3.31 4.21
C PRO A 443 22.69 2.35 5.22
N LEU A 444 21.36 2.35 5.36
CA LEU A 444 20.65 1.47 6.31
C LEU A 444 20.72 0.02 5.86
N THR A 445 20.54 -0.24 4.56
CA THR A 445 20.68 -1.58 4.00
C THR A 445 22.10 -2.12 4.12
N LYS A 446 23.12 -1.28 3.88
CA LYS A 446 24.51 -1.66 4.11
C LYS A 446 24.78 -2.00 5.58
N LYS A 447 24.20 -1.22 6.50
CA LYS A 447 24.30 -1.47 7.94
C LYS A 447 23.66 -2.82 8.29
N PHE A 448 22.42 -3.05 7.84
CA PHE A 448 21.71 -4.31 8.03
C PHE A 448 22.52 -5.52 7.54
N ILE A 449 23.01 -5.49 6.30
CA ILE A 449 23.81 -6.56 5.69
C ILE A 449 25.13 -6.82 6.44
N ARG A 450 25.69 -5.83 7.14
CA ARG A 450 26.92 -6.02 7.92
C ARG A 450 26.67 -6.55 9.33
N GLU A 451 25.53 -6.21 9.92
CA GLU A 451 25.22 -6.49 11.32
C GLU A 451 24.40 -7.78 11.48
N GLN A 452 23.53 -8.10 10.52
CA GLN A 452 22.63 -9.26 10.59
C GLN A 452 23.23 -10.48 9.88
N ILE A 453 24.43 -10.89 10.28
CA ILE A 453 25.10 -12.12 9.81
C ILE A 453 25.29 -13.07 10.99
N ASP A 454 24.62 -14.21 10.95
CA ASP A 454 24.93 -15.36 11.77
C ASP A 454 26.15 -16.11 11.22
N ASN A 455 27.01 -16.60 12.10
CA ASN A 455 28.26 -17.26 11.72
C ASN A 455 28.04 -18.59 10.98
N VAL A 456 26.93 -19.29 11.21
CA VAL A 456 26.65 -20.60 10.59
C VAL A 456 25.60 -20.47 9.49
N PHE A 457 24.50 -19.76 9.77
CA PHE A 457 23.34 -19.67 8.89
C PHE A 457 23.39 -18.48 7.92
N GLY A 458 24.31 -17.53 8.14
CA GLY A 458 24.42 -16.34 7.31
C GLY A 458 23.29 -15.35 7.60
N TYR A 459 22.47 -15.05 6.59
CA TYR A 459 21.48 -13.99 6.66
C TYR A 459 20.06 -14.49 6.99
N PRO A 460 19.19 -13.61 7.52
CA PRO A 460 17.75 -13.85 7.51
C PRO A 460 17.20 -13.90 6.08
N MET A 461 16.07 -14.58 5.89
CA MET A 461 15.44 -14.87 4.60
C MET A 461 14.92 -13.64 3.84
N LEU A 462 15.00 -12.46 4.45
CA LEU A 462 14.83 -11.18 3.77
C LEU A 462 15.94 -10.92 2.73
N VAL A 463 17.15 -11.44 2.97
CA VAL A 463 18.32 -11.19 2.14
C VAL A 463 18.34 -12.10 0.92
N ARG A 464 18.66 -11.53 -0.23
CA ARG A 464 18.96 -12.28 -1.45
C ARG A 464 20.43 -12.68 -1.44
N PHE A 465 20.73 -13.89 -1.00
CA PHE A 465 22.09 -14.41 -0.89
C PHE A 465 22.85 -14.32 -2.22
N SER A 466 22.14 -14.49 -3.34
CA SER A 466 22.69 -14.47 -4.71
C SER A 466 23.21 -13.11 -5.19
N TRP A 467 23.08 -12.05 -4.41
CA TRP A 467 23.65 -10.74 -4.72
C TRP A 467 25.11 -10.69 -4.26
N SER A 468 26.00 -10.19 -5.13
CA SER A 468 27.43 -10.09 -4.83
C SER A 468 27.73 -9.31 -3.54
N THR A 469 26.92 -8.30 -3.19
CA THR A 469 27.04 -7.56 -1.93
C THR A 469 26.83 -8.45 -0.70
N ALA A 470 25.84 -9.36 -0.75
CA ALA A 470 25.60 -10.31 0.34
C ALA A 470 26.68 -11.40 0.34
N GLU A 471 27.02 -11.94 -0.83
CA GLU A 471 28.05 -12.98 -0.99
C GLU A 471 29.41 -12.56 -0.42
N HIS A 472 29.89 -11.36 -0.77
CA HIS A 472 31.19 -10.87 -0.30
C HIS A 472 31.22 -10.68 1.22
N MET A 473 30.13 -10.15 1.79
CA MET A 473 30.03 -9.93 3.24
C MET A 473 29.89 -11.25 4.01
N LEU A 474 29.21 -12.23 3.43
CA LEU A 474 29.09 -13.58 3.99
C LEU A 474 30.47 -14.28 4.03
N GLN A 475 31.27 -14.17 2.96
CA GLN A 475 32.62 -14.73 2.90
C GLN A 475 33.58 -14.11 3.93
N GLU A 476 33.38 -12.84 4.29
CA GLU A 476 34.22 -12.13 5.25
C GLU A 476 33.90 -12.51 6.71
N LYS A 477 32.62 -12.75 7.03
CA LYS A 477 32.15 -12.82 8.42
C LYS A 477 31.58 -14.17 8.87
N ALA A 478 31.09 -15.01 7.96
CA ALA A 478 30.52 -16.30 8.30
C ALA A 478 31.54 -17.43 8.14
N ALA A 479 31.25 -18.58 8.76
CA ALA A 479 32.04 -19.79 8.63
C ALA A 479 32.09 -20.25 7.16
N THR A 480 33.26 -20.75 6.74
CA THR A 480 33.43 -21.29 5.40
C THR A 480 32.60 -22.56 5.23
N CYS A 481 31.65 -22.51 4.29
CA CYS A 481 30.87 -23.66 3.87
C CYS A 481 31.34 -24.13 2.49
N THR A 482 31.60 -25.42 2.33
CA THR A 482 31.99 -26.02 1.06
C THR A 482 30.87 -26.88 0.52
N PHE A 483 30.56 -26.71 -0.76
CA PHE A 483 29.56 -27.51 -1.47
C PHE A 483 30.28 -28.39 -2.50
N GLU A 484 29.66 -29.51 -2.86
CA GLU A 484 30.15 -30.37 -3.96
C GLU A 484 30.34 -29.54 -5.25
N GLU A 485 31.46 -29.75 -5.94
CA GLU A 485 31.68 -29.11 -7.23
C GLU A 485 30.58 -29.54 -8.21
N VAL A 486 30.00 -28.57 -8.91
CA VAL A 486 29.01 -28.84 -9.95
C VAL A 486 29.77 -29.28 -11.20
N ASP A 487 29.49 -30.48 -11.71
CA ASP A 487 29.98 -30.92 -13.01
C ASP A 487 29.48 -29.94 -14.08
N ASP A 488 30.38 -29.05 -14.47
CA ASP A 488 30.12 -27.97 -15.40
C ASP A 488 29.98 -28.60 -16.80
N GLN A 489 28.75 -28.93 -17.20
CA GLN A 489 28.46 -29.56 -18.50
C GLN A 489 28.89 -28.70 -19.71
N GLY A 490 29.44 -27.49 -19.49
CA GLY A 490 29.97 -26.58 -20.50
C GLY A 490 31.48 -26.37 -20.54
N SER A 491 32.28 -26.93 -19.61
CA SER A 491 33.73 -26.71 -19.60
C SER A 491 34.54 -28.00 -19.63
N THR A 492 34.63 -28.61 -20.82
CA THR A 492 35.66 -29.62 -21.12
C THR A 492 37.04 -28.95 -21.24
N LYS A 493 37.59 -28.44 -20.14
CA LYS A 493 39.03 -28.25 -20.00
C LYS A 493 39.55 -29.22 -18.95
N LYS A 494 39.92 -30.42 -19.43
CA LYS A 494 40.72 -31.38 -18.66
C LYS A 494 41.91 -30.64 -18.02
N PRO A 495 42.19 -30.83 -16.72
CA PRO A 495 43.40 -30.29 -16.12
C PRO A 495 44.61 -30.87 -16.84
N LYS A 496 45.50 -30.01 -17.34
CA LYS A 496 46.78 -30.45 -17.93
C LYS A 496 47.60 -31.11 -16.82
N LYS A 497 47.74 -32.45 -16.87
CA LYS A 497 48.68 -33.17 -16.01
C LYS A 497 50.09 -32.62 -16.25
N SER A 498 50.75 -32.20 -15.17
CA SER A 498 52.15 -31.78 -15.18
C SER A 498 53.05 -32.93 -15.63
N ILE A 499 54.01 -32.64 -16.52
CA ILE A 499 55.05 -33.56 -17.00
C ILE A 499 55.91 -34.13 -15.84
N SER A 500 55.87 -33.53 -14.65
CA SER A 500 56.57 -34.04 -13.47
C SER A 500 56.08 -35.40 -12.97
N SER A 501 54.87 -35.84 -13.35
CA SER A 501 54.35 -37.17 -12.94
C SER A 501 54.98 -38.35 -13.69
N PHE A 502 55.78 -38.11 -14.73
CA PHE A 502 56.44 -39.18 -15.50
C PHE A 502 57.82 -39.59 -14.95
N PHE A 503 58.34 -38.90 -13.93
CA PHE A 503 59.69 -39.12 -13.39
C PHE A 503 59.73 -39.68 -11.95
N ALA A 504 58.60 -40.04 -11.36
CA ALA A 504 58.57 -40.64 -10.03
C ALA A 504 59.01 -42.11 -10.08
N LYS A 505 60.08 -42.46 -9.35
CA LYS A 505 60.54 -43.85 -9.15
C LYS A 505 59.49 -44.65 -8.35
N PRO A 506 59.32 -45.96 -8.62
CA PRO A 506 58.43 -46.79 -7.82
C PRO A 506 59.12 -47.20 -6.52
N ASP A 507 58.62 -46.74 -5.37
CA ASP A 507 58.88 -47.40 -4.09
C ASP A 507 57.90 -48.57 -3.94
N GLU A 508 58.44 -49.78 -3.93
CA GLU A 508 57.72 -51.02 -3.68
C GLU A 508 57.58 -51.27 -2.17
N GLU A 509 56.46 -50.86 -1.59
CA GLU A 509 55.76 -51.68 -0.60
C GLU A 509 54.37 -51.98 -1.16
N LYS A 510 54.13 -53.23 -1.58
CA LYS A 510 52.81 -53.67 -2.04
C LYS A 510 51.86 -53.81 -0.86
N ALA A 511 51.38 -52.67 -0.35
CA ALA A 511 50.21 -52.62 0.52
C ALA A 511 49.07 -53.39 -0.18
N ARG A 512 48.47 -54.34 0.53
CA ARG A 512 47.38 -55.17 0.01
C ARG A 512 46.27 -54.22 -0.46
N LYS A 513 45.93 -54.25 -1.76
CA LYS A 513 44.88 -53.38 -2.31
C LYS A 513 43.61 -53.54 -1.48
N ARG A 514 43.04 -52.43 -1.05
CA ARG A 514 41.86 -52.40 -0.20
C ARG A 514 40.71 -53.09 -0.95
N HIS A 515 39.88 -53.84 -0.23
CA HIS A 515 38.77 -54.53 -0.87
C HIS A 515 37.79 -53.50 -1.44
N LYS A 516 37.34 -53.69 -2.69
CA LYS A 516 36.45 -52.75 -3.42
C LYS A 516 35.24 -52.28 -2.60
N PHE A 517 34.68 -53.17 -1.79
CA PHE A 517 33.60 -52.85 -0.85
C PHE A 517 33.87 -51.58 -0.01
N PHE A 518 35.10 -51.40 0.52
CA PHE A 518 35.48 -50.24 1.32
C PHE A 518 35.73 -48.99 0.47
N GLU A 519 36.30 -49.17 -0.72
CA GLU A 519 36.57 -48.06 -1.65
C GLU A 519 35.27 -47.46 -2.20
N GLU A 520 34.33 -48.30 -2.65
CA GLU A 520 33.02 -47.89 -3.18
C GLU A 520 32.12 -47.23 -2.13
N ARG A 521 32.39 -47.46 -0.84
CA ARG A 521 31.60 -46.92 0.29
C ARG A 521 32.34 -45.84 1.07
N HIS A 522 33.52 -45.43 0.60
CA HIS A 522 34.37 -44.43 1.27
C HIS A 522 34.64 -44.74 2.76
N LEU A 523 34.79 -46.03 3.10
CA LEU A 523 35.01 -46.47 4.48
C LEU A 523 36.51 -46.53 4.80
N THR A 524 36.96 -45.72 5.76
CA THR A 524 38.32 -45.74 6.31
C THR A 524 38.36 -46.43 7.68
N VAL A 525 39.46 -47.12 7.99
CA VAL A 525 39.68 -47.67 9.34
C VAL A 525 40.72 -46.74 9.95
N SER A 526 40.28 -45.94 10.90
CA SER A 526 41.12 -45.02 11.67
C SER A 526 40.68 -45.14 13.13
N ASN A 527 41.63 -45.26 14.04
CA ASN A 527 41.35 -45.15 15.46
C ASN A 527 41.24 -43.65 15.78
N PRO A 528 40.06 -43.12 16.17
CA PRO A 528 39.89 -41.67 16.37
C PRO A 528 40.55 -41.15 17.66
N PHE A 529 41.20 -42.01 18.45
CA PHE A 529 41.86 -41.68 19.72
C PHE A 529 43.35 -42.08 19.79
N GLU A 530 43.98 -42.41 18.65
CA GLU A 530 45.44 -42.59 18.56
C GLU A 530 46.14 -41.32 18.06
#